data_AF-A0A243RPZ2-F1
#
_entry.id   AF-A0A243RPZ2-F1
#
_cell.length_a   1.000
_cell.length_b   1.000
_cell.length_c   1.000
_cell.angle_alpha   90.00
_cell.angle_beta   90.00
_cell.angle_gamma   90.00
#
_symmetry.space_group_name_H-M   'P 1'
#
loop_
_entity.id
_entity.type
_entity.pdbx_description
1 polymer ?
#
loop_
_entity_poly.entity_id
_entity_poly.type
_entity_poly.pdbx_seq_one_letter_code
_entity_poly.pdbx_strand_id
1 'polypeptide(L)'
;MDENRARRVVDALRERGIDAHLARVGVYQFGVRVLLPGGREADWDTDGTAGLEALVMRNGMMVGFVPVIEGSEDFDEQQVVDAIARTDYDRPIARQRAVAPPPAEPLPRVGGVFRRFLDGFRYR
;
A
#
# COMPACT_ATOMS: atom_id res chain seq x y z
N MET A 1 1.61 8.54 -6.71
CA MET A 1 0.54 8.93 -5.73
C MET A 1 0.80 10.29 -5.06
N ASP A 2 -0.22 10.97 -4.52
CA ASP A 2 -0.04 12.07 -3.55
C ASP A 2 -0.02 11.58 -2.09
N GLU A 3 0.56 12.37 -1.17
CA GLU A 3 0.74 11.97 0.23
C GLU A 3 -0.57 11.68 0.97
N ASN A 4 -1.62 12.48 0.75
CA ASN A 4 -2.87 12.33 1.49
C ASN A 4 -3.62 11.08 1.03
N ARG A 5 -3.63 10.83 -0.27
CA ARG A 5 -4.15 9.59 -0.85
C ARG A 5 -3.38 8.37 -0.35
N ALA A 6 -2.04 8.42 -0.35
CA ALA A 6 -1.21 7.32 0.16
C ALA A 6 -1.49 7.02 1.64
N ARG A 7 -1.67 8.06 2.47
CA ARG A 7 -2.05 7.89 3.90
C ARG A 7 -3.42 7.21 4.06
N ARG A 8 -4.42 7.61 3.27
CA ARG A 8 -5.76 6.98 3.32
C ARG A 8 -5.72 5.51 2.90
N VAL A 9 -4.97 5.20 1.84
CA VAL A 9 -4.76 3.82 1.39
C VAL A 9 -4.04 2.98 2.46
N VAL A 10 -3.00 3.52 3.10
CA VAL A 10 -2.32 2.86 4.22
C VAL A 10 -3.28 2.57 5.37
N ASP A 11 -4.06 3.57 5.79
CA ASP A 11 -5.02 3.41 6.89
C ASP A 11 -6.04 2.30 6.55
N ALA A 12 -6.57 2.28 5.33
CA ALA A 12 -7.52 1.26 4.85
C ALA A 12 -6.90 -0.15 4.72
N LEU A 13 -5.65 -0.27 4.30
CA LEU A 13 -4.94 -1.56 4.23
C LEU A 13 -4.71 -2.14 5.63
N ARG A 14 -4.33 -1.30 6.60
CA ARG A 14 -4.12 -1.72 7.99
C ARG A 14 -5.41 -2.17 8.65
N GLU A 15 -6.53 -1.54 8.32
CA GLU A 15 -7.86 -2.01 8.74
C GLU A 15 -8.20 -3.42 8.23
N ARG A 16 -7.59 -3.85 7.12
CA ARG A 16 -7.70 -5.22 6.57
C ARG A 16 -6.61 -6.18 7.12
N GLY A 17 -5.81 -5.72 8.08
CA GLY A 17 -4.71 -6.49 8.68
C GLY A 17 -3.44 -6.58 7.82
N ILE A 18 -3.32 -5.73 6.79
CA ILE A 18 -2.12 -5.66 5.94
C ILE A 18 -1.14 -4.66 6.54
N ASP A 19 0.11 -5.08 6.74
CA ASP A 19 1.13 -4.23 7.35
C ASP A 19 1.67 -3.18 6.37
N ALA A 20 0.88 -2.13 6.19
CA ALA A 20 1.16 -1.04 5.28
C ALA A 20 1.73 0.19 6.01
N HIS A 21 2.62 0.91 5.32
CA HIS A 21 3.27 2.14 5.76
C HIS A 21 3.32 3.14 4.61
N LEU A 22 3.39 4.43 4.95
CA LEU A 22 3.64 5.47 3.96
C LEU A 22 5.08 5.33 3.45
N ALA A 23 5.25 5.09 2.14
CA ALA A 23 6.55 5.12 1.50
C ALA A 23 6.92 6.58 1.19
N ARG A 24 8.14 6.98 1.53
CA ARG A 24 8.75 8.27 1.18
C ARG A 24 10.05 7.99 0.44
N VAL A 25 9.99 7.94 -0.89
CA VAL A 25 11.16 7.62 -1.72
C VAL A 25 11.91 8.88 -2.17
N GLY A 26 11.30 10.06 -2.02
CA GLY A 26 11.89 11.36 -2.30
C GLY A 26 11.12 12.50 -1.62
N VAL A 27 11.55 13.74 -1.82
CA VAL A 27 10.97 14.94 -1.17
C VAL A 27 9.48 15.14 -1.51
N TYR A 28 9.05 14.69 -2.69
CA TYR A 28 7.66 14.79 -3.17
C TYR A 28 7.16 13.50 -3.82
N GLN A 29 7.79 12.37 -3.50
CA GLN A 29 7.42 11.07 -4.05
C GLN A 29 6.94 10.17 -2.92
N PHE A 30 5.63 9.96 -2.91
CA PHE A 30 4.91 9.21 -1.89
C PHE A 30 4.25 7.99 -2.52
N GLY A 31 4.21 6.90 -1.76
CA GLY A 31 3.55 5.67 -2.16
C GLY A 31 3.16 4.84 -0.95
N VAL A 32 2.88 3.56 -1.19
CA VAL A 32 2.47 2.63 -0.13
C VAL A 32 3.47 1.49 -0.03
N ARG A 33 4.07 1.33 1.15
CA ARG A 33 4.97 0.22 1.46
C ARG A 33 4.20 -0.87 2.20
N VAL A 34 4.18 -2.09 1.67
CA VAL A 34 3.63 -3.27 2.36
C VAL A 34 4.78 -4.14 2.85
N LEU A 35 4.84 -4.40 4.16
CA LEU A 35 5.78 -5.35 4.73
C LEU A 35 5.28 -6.77 4.48
N LEU A 36 6.14 -7.57 3.86
CA LEU A 36 5.85 -8.93 3.45
C LEU A 36 6.67 -9.93 4.30
N PRO A 37 6.17 -11.18 4.46
CA PRO A 37 6.92 -12.22 5.15
C PRO A 37 8.33 -12.43 4.57
N GLY A 38 9.29 -12.70 5.47
CA GLY A 38 10.69 -12.93 5.10
C GLY A 38 11.54 -11.67 4.94
N GLY A 39 11.05 -10.52 5.42
CA GLY A 39 11.74 -9.22 5.36
C GLY A 39 11.72 -8.61 3.96
N ARG A 40 10.68 -8.93 3.19
CA ARG A 40 10.45 -8.33 1.87
C ARG A 40 9.56 -7.09 2.05
N GLU A 41 9.70 -6.13 1.15
CA GLU A 41 8.92 -4.89 1.15
C GLU A 41 8.37 -4.66 -0.26
N ALA A 42 7.07 -4.41 -0.40
CA ALA A 42 6.47 -4.03 -1.68
C ALA A 42 6.17 -2.53 -1.67
N ASP A 43 6.88 -1.77 -2.51
CA ASP A 43 6.73 -0.33 -2.66
C ASP A 43 5.86 -0.02 -3.88
N TRP A 44 4.64 0.44 -3.61
CA TRP A 44 3.61 0.75 -4.59
C TRP A 44 3.60 2.23 -4.98
N ASP A 45 3.47 2.49 -6.29
CA ASP A 45 3.28 3.82 -6.89
C ASP A 45 4.29 4.86 -6.34
N THR A 46 5.57 4.50 -6.46
CA THR A 46 6.71 5.29 -5.94
C THR A 46 7.52 5.98 -7.03
N ASP A 47 7.39 5.59 -8.28
CA ASP A 47 8.09 6.15 -9.45
C ASP A 47 7.32 7.27 -10.16
N GLY A 48 6.06 7.50 -9.78
CA GLY A 48 5.23 8.58 -10.30
C GLY A 48 4.67 8.30 -11.69
N THR A 49 4.55 7.03 -12.07
CA THR A 49 3.79 6.63 -13.26
C THR A 49 2.30 6.87 -13.05
N ALA A 50 1.55 6.92 -14.15
CA ALA A 50 0.10 7.08 -14.09
C ALA A 50 -0.59 5.83 -13.56
N GLY A 51 -0.02 4.65 -13.78
CA GLY A 51 -0.60 3.37 -13.41
C GLY A 51 -0.09 2.85 -12.07
N LEU A 52 -0.89 2.00 -11.44
CA LEU A 52 -0.56 1.32 -10.21
C LEU A 52 0.39 0.13 -10.47
N GLU A 53 1.59 0.21 -9.92
CA GLU A 53 2.62 -0.82 -9.98
C GLU A 53 3.39 -0.92 -8.65
N ALA A 54 4.22 -1.95 -8.51
CA ALA A 54 5.01 -2.13 -7.29
C ALA A 54 6.38 -2.75 -7.55
N LEU A 55 7.37 -2.36 -6.76
CA LEU A 55 8.66 -3.03 -6.68
C LEU A 55 8.75 -3.82 -5.38
N VAL A 56 9.16 -5.10 -5.48
CA VAL A 56 9.38 -5.95 -4.31
C VAL A 56 10.87 -5.97 -3.99
N MET A 57 11.21 -5.45 -2.83
CA MET A 57 12.57 -5.27 -2.34
C MET A 57 12.87 -6.24 -1.22
N ARG A 58 14.15 -6.61 -1.07
CA ARG A 58 14.68 -7.33 0.09
C ARG A 58 16.11 -6.85 0.34
N ASN A 59 16.36 -6.30 1.54
CA ASN A 59 17.68 -5.77 1.91
C ASN A 59 18.24 -4.77 0.86
N GLY A 60 17.39 -3.90 0.32
CA GLY A 60 17.76 -2.92 -0.71
C GLY A 60 17.95 -3.47 -2.12
N MET A 61 17.79 -4.78 -2.35
CA MET A 61 17.84 -5.39 -3.68
C MET A 61 16.43 -5.71 -4.20
N MET A 62 16.16 -5.43 -5.47
CA MET A 62 14.90 -5.83 -6.12
C MET A 62 14.86 -7.33 -6.31
N VAL A 63 13.81 -7.98 -5.79
CA VAL A 63 13.58 -9.43 -5.85
C VAL A 63 12.31 -9.80 -6.61
N GLY A 64 11.51 -8.80 -7.01
CA GLY A 64 10.32 -8.98 -7.83
C GLY A 64 9.63 -7.65 -8.11
N PHE A 65 8.55 -7.71 -8.89
CA PHE A 65 7.73 -6.54 -9.19
C PHE A 65 6.30 -6.96 -9.53
N VAL A 66 5.39 -6.01 -9.41
CA VAL A 66 4.03 -6.05 -9.96
C VAL A 66 4.05 -5.17 -11.19
N PRO A 67 3.76 -5.67 -12.40
CA PRO A 67 3.65 -4.83 -13.58
C PRO A 67 2.49 -3.85 -13.42
N VAL A 68 2.54 -2.73 -14.14
CA VAL A 68 1.43 -1.79 -14.24
C VAL A 68 0.12 -2.53 -14.48
N ILE A 69 -0.85 -2.26 -13.62
CA ILE A 69 -2.21 -2.79 -13.74
C ILE A 69 -2.93 -1.99 -14.82
N GLU A 70 -3.44 -2.67 -15.86
CA GLU A 70 -4.15 -2.01 -16.95
C GLU A 70 -5.40 -1.27 -16.45
N GLY A 71 -5.59 -0.01 -16.87
CA GLY A 71 -6.71 0.85 -16.49
C GLY A 71 -6.64 1.37 -15.04
N SER A 72 -5.50 1.18 -14.36
CA SER A 72 -5.34 1.64 -12.98
C SER A 72 -5.07 3.13 -12.84
N GLU A 73 -4.85 3.86 -13.95
CA GLU A 73 -4.75 5.32 -13.93
C GLU A 73 -5.97 6.02 -13.32
N ASP A 74 -7.15 5.40 -13.47
CA ASP A 74 -8.43 5.94 -13.03
C ASP A 74 -8.94 5.28 -11.73
N PHE A 75 -8.13 4.43 -11.09
CA PHE A 75 -8.57 3.77 -9.86
C PHE A 75 -8.86 4.79 -8.77
N ASP A 76 -9.94 4.58 -8.04
CA ASP A 76 -10.20 5.25 -6.78
C ASP A 76 -9.37 4.63 -5.63
N GLU A 77 -9.53 5.15 -4.42
CA GLU A 77 -8.80 4.65 -3.25
C GLU A 77 -9.18 3.21 -2.87
N GLN A 78 -10.44 2.83 -3.04
CA GLN A 78 -10.91 1.49 -2.71
C GLN A 78 -10.39 0.47 -3.72
N GLN A 79 -10.36 0.83 -5.01
CA GLN A 79 -9.80 0.02 -6.08
C GLN A 79 -8.28 -0.18 -5.88
N VAL A 80 -7.55 0.86 -5.46
CA VAL A 80 -6.13 0.73 -5.07
C VAL A 80 -5.97 -0.24 -3.90
N VAL A 81 -6.76 -0.07 -2.83
CA VAL A 81 -6.71 -0.96 -1.65
C VAL A 81 -7.02 -2.41 -2.04
N ASP A 82 -8.01 -2.63 -2.91
CA ASP A 82 -8.37 -3.96 -3.40
C ASP A 82 -7.26 -4.58 -4.25
N ALA A 83 -6.68 -3.81 -5.18
CA ALA A 83 -5.57 -4.25 -6.01
C ALA A 83 -4.35 -4.68 -5.18
N ILE A 84 -3.95 -3.86 -4.20
CA ILE A 84 -2.83 -4.14 -3.30
C ILE A 84 -3.12 -5.40 -2.47
N ALA A 85 -4.34 -5.52 -1.91
CA ALA A 85 -4.73 -6.66 -1.09
C ALA A 85 -4.80 -7.97 -1.90
N ARG A 86 -5.16 -7.89 -3.18
CA ARG A 86 -5.28 -9.04 -4.08
C ARG A 86 -3.97 -9.50 -4.67
N THR A 87 -2.88 -8.73 -4.52
CA THR A 87 -1.62 -9.05 -5.18
C THR A 87 -0.95 -10.28 -4.57
N ASP A 88 -0.52 -11.21 -5.44
CA ASP A 88 0.26 -12.39 -5.08
C ASP A 88 1.76 -12.08 -5.05
N TYR A 89 2.28 -11.63 -3.91
CA TYR A 89 3.70 -11.29 -3.74
C TYR A 89 4.65 -12.49 -3.64
N ASP A 90 4.15 -13.73 -3.66
CA ASP A 90 4.99 -14.93 -3.57
C ASP A 90 5.66 -15.30 -4.89
N ARG A 91 5.33 -14.58 -5.97
CA ARG A 91 5.95 -14.73 -7.29
C ARG A 91 6.89 -13.57 -7.61
N PRO A 92 8.01 -13.80 -8.33
CA PRO A 92 8.89 -12.73 -8.78
C PRO A 92 8.19 -11.71 -9.68
N ILE A 93 7.26 -12.19 -10.53
CA ILE A 93 6.31 -11.34 -11.24
C ILE A 93 4.96 -11.54 -10.55
N ALA A 94 4.67 -10.66 -9.61
CA ALA A 94 3.44 -10.69 -8.83
C ALA A 94 2.27 -10.25 -9.72
N ARG A 95 1.14 -10.96 -9.62
CA ARG A 95 -0.09 -10.64 -10.35
C ARG A 95 -1.26 -10.59 -9.37
N GLN A 96 -2.29 -9.84 -9.71
CA GLN A 96 -3.52 -9.82 -8.92
C GLN A 96 -4.18 -11.21 -8.92
N ARG A 97 -4.60 -11.65 -7.75
CA ARG A 97 -5.45 -12.82 -7.56
C ARG A 97 -6.88 -12.48 -7.97
N ALA A 98 -7.62 -13.47 -8.46
CA ALA A 98 -9.02 -13.32 -8.82
C ALA A 98 -9.91 -12.96 -7.61
N VAL A 99 -9.49 -13.33 -6.40
CA VAL A 99 -10.21 -13.07 -5.14
C VAL A 99 -9.22 -12.56 -4.11
N ALA A 100 -9.61 -11.52 -3.35
CA ALA A 100 -8.82 -11.03 -2.24
C ALA A 100 -8.75 -12.09 -1.12
N PRO A 101 -7.57 -12.32 -0.51
CA PRO A 101 -7.51 -13.11 0.70
C PRO A 101 -8.42 -12.50 1.78
N PRO A 102 -9.01 -13.32 2.67
CA PRO A 102 -9.85 -12.81 3.74
C PRO A 102 -9.06 -11.80 4.58
N PRO A 103 -9.69 -10.70 5.03
CA PRO A 103 -9.03 -9.72 5.88
C PRO A 103 -8.54 -10.38 7.17
N ALA A 104 -7.34 -10.02 7.60
CA ALA A 104 -6.78 -10.43 8.89
C ALA A 104 -7.20 -9.46 10.01
N GLU A 105 -6.78 -9.72 11.24
CA GLU A 105 -7.03 -8.80 12.35
C GLU A 105 -6.50 -7.39 12.04
N PRO A 106 -7.31 -6.33 12.24
CA PRO A 106 -6.90 -4.97 11.96
C PRO A 106 -5.61 -4.58 12.70
N LEU A 107 -4.66 -3.98 11.98
CA LEU A 107 -3.45 -3.44 12.55
C LEU A 107 -3.67 -2.00 13.04
N PRO A 108 -3.02 -1.56 14.13
CA PRO A 108 -3.12 -0.18 14.62
C PRO A 108 -2.63 0.78 13.54
N ARG A 109 -3.36 1.87 13.27
CA ARG A 109 -2.92 2.91 12.32
C ARG A 109 -1.55 3.47 12.71
N VAL A 110 -0.68 3.71 11.74
CA VAL A 110 0.66 4.27 11.97
C VAL A 110 0.54 5.78 12.27
N GLY A 111 1.16 6.26 13.35
CA GLY A 111 1.09 7.67 13.78
C GLY A 111 0.87 7.89 15.28
N GLY A 112 0.67 6.82 16.05
CA GLY A 112 0.64 6.86 17.51
C GLY A 112 -0.55 7.65 18.09
N VAL A 113 -0.59 7.70 19.42
CA VAL A 113 -1.67 8.24 20.28
C VAL A 113 -2.12 9.66 19.92
N PHE A 114 -1.28 10.44 19.23
CA PHE A 114 -1.55 11.81 18.80
C PHE A 114 -2.69 11.93 17.78
N ARG A 115 -2.90 10.95 16.89
CA ARG A 115 -4.02 11.02 15.93
C ARG A 115 -5.38 10.74 16.59
N ARG A 116 -5.38 9.89 17.63
CA ARG A 116 -6.58 9.61 18.44
C ARG A 116 -7.07 10.83 19.23
N PHE A 117 -6.17 11.76 19.56
CA PHE A 117 -6.50 13.01 20.25
C PHE A 117 -7.04 14.09 19.29
N LEU A 118 -6.61 14.09 18.02
CA LEU A 118 -7.04 15.08 17.02
C LEU A 118 -8.40 14.74 16.38
N ASP A 119 -8.72 13.46 16.20
CA ASP A 119 -10.04 13.04 15.67
C ASP A 119 -11.21 13.32 16.63
N GLY A 120 -10.94 13.62 17.91
CA GLY A 120 -11.96 13.95 18.91
C GLY A 120 -12.61 15.33 18.76
N PHE A 121 -12.08 16.22 17.91
CA PHE A 121 -12.56 17.61 17.78
C PHE A 121 -13.24 17.94 16.45
N ARG A 122 -13.33 17.01 15.50
CA ARG A 122 -13.95 17.28 14.19
C ARG A 122 -14.82 16.15 13.68
N TYR A 123 -15.91 15.86 14.38
CA TYR A 123 -17.16 15.43 13.76
C TYR A 123 -18.33 15.88 14.65
N ARG A 124 -19.00 16.95 14.24
CA ARG A 124 -20.41 17.22 14.51
C ARG A 124 -21.05 17.59 13.18
#